data_AF-A0A6P8KIS5-F1
#
_entry.id   AF-A0A6P8KIS5-F1
#
_cell.length_a   1.000
_cell.length_b   1.000
_cell.length_c   1.000
_cell.angle_alpha   90.00
_cell.angle_beta   90.00
_cell.angle_gamma   90.00
#
_symmetry.space_group_name_H-M   'P 1'
#
loop_
_entity.id
_entity.type
_entity.pdbx_description
1 polymer ?
#
loop_
_entity_poly.entity_id
_entity_poly.type
_entity_poly.pdbx_seq_one_letter_code
_entity_poly.pdbx_strand_id
1 'polypeptide(L)' 'MRLTVFCLCLFLCLELLVPRHVVGHDGFHNIEKEKRWKNWPARVRHHHKNITPSDR' A
#
# COMPACT_ATOMS: atom_id res chain seq x y z
N MET A 1 1.26 -12.32 33.60
CA MET A 1 -0.18 -12.18 33.29
C MET A 1 -0.52 -10.85 32.61
N ARG A 2 -0.25 -9.68 33.23
CA ARG A 2 -0.62 -8.38 32.60
C ARG A 2 0.21 -8.01 31.37
N LEU A 3 1.53 -8.24 31.42
CA LEU A 3 2.45 -7.95 30.32
C LEU A 3 2.15 -8.79 29.07
N THR A 4 1.84 -10.07 29.25
CA THR A 4 1.51 -11.00 28.17
C THR A 4 0.23 -10.61 27.44
N VAL A 5 -0.79 -10.15 28.17
CA VAL A 5 -2.03 -9.64 27.58
C VAL A 5 -1.76 -8.37 26.77
N PHE A 6 -0.95 -7.45 27.30
CA PHE A 6 -0.58 -6.23 26.60
C PHE A 6 0.19 -6.50 25.29
N CYS A 7 1.16 -7.42 25.31
CA CYS A 7 1.90 -7.81 24.11
C CYS A 7 1.00 -8.46 23.05
N LEU A 8 0.05 -9.30 23.45
CA LEU A 8 -0.92 -9.91 22.53
C LEU A 8 -1.84 -8.86 21.89
N CYS A 9 -2.32 -7.88 22.66
CA CYS A 9 -3.12 -6.78 22.12
C CYS A 9 -2.34 -5.94 21.11
N LEU A 10 -1.06 -5.63 21.38
CA LEU A 10 -0.21 -4.92 20.42
C LEU A 10 -0.02 -5.71 19.13
N PHE A 11 0.25 -7.02 19.23
CA PHE A 11 0.46 -7.87 18.06
C PHE A 11 -0.78 -7.90 17.15
N LEU A 12 -1.97 -8.06 17.74
CA LEU A 12 -3.25 -8.02 17.03
C LEU A 12 -3.49 -6.66 16.34
N CYS A 13 -3.15 -5.55 17.01
CA CYS A 13 -3.26 -4.22 16.42
C CYS A 13 -2.32 -4.04 15.22
N LEU A 14 -1.09 -4.56 15.30
CA LEU A 14 -0.14 -4.51 14.18
C LEU A 14 -0.62 -5.37 13.00
N GLU A 15 -1.12 -6.58 13.26
CA GLU A 15 -1.66 -7.47 12.22
C GLU A 15 -2.86 -6.87 11.48
N LEU A 16 -3.64 -5.99 12.12
CA LEU A 16 -4.76 -5.30 11.46
C LEU A 16 -4.32 -4.11 10.60
N LEU A 17 -3.24 -3.42 10.99
CA LEU A 17 -2.78 -2.19 10.34
C LEU A 17 -1.82 -2.45 9.17
N VAL A 18 -0.94 -3.44 9.31
CA VAL A 18 0.09 -3.78 8.32
C VAL A 18 -0.48 -4.26 6.98
N PRO A 19 -1.44 -5.21 6.89
CA PRO A 19 -1.94 -5.68 5.60
C PRO A 19 -2.66 -4.57 4.84
N ARG A 20 -3.30 -3.62 5.52
CA ARG A 20 -3.96 -2.48 4.87
C ARG A 20 -2.96 -1.51 4.25
N HIS A 21 -1.81 -1.31 4.90
CA HIS A 21 -0.74 -0.46 4.39
C HIS A 21 -0.02 -1.11 3.19
N VAL A 22 0.28 -2.41 3.29
CA VAL A 22 0.95 -3.16 2.21
C VAL A 22 0.05 -3.25 0.97
N VAL A 23 -1.24 -3.54 1.13
CA VAL A 23 -2.19 -3.59 0.00
C VAL A 23 -2.37 -2.22 -0.68
N GLY A 24 -2.37 -1.13 0.09
CA GLY A 24 -2.41 0.22 -0.48
C GLY A 24 -1.15 0.58 -1.26
N HIS A 25 0.01 0.15 -0.76
CA HIS A 25 1.30 0.35 -1.42
C HIS A 25 1.42 -0.50 -2.69
N ASP A 26 1.08 -1.79 -2.62
CA ASP A 26 1.08 -2.70 -3.77
C ASP A 26 0.03 -2.31 -4.81
N GLY A 27 -1.15 -1.86 -4.38
CA GLY A 27 -2.18 -1.35 -5.27
C GLY A 27 -1.73 -0.11 -6.05
N PHE A 28 -0.91 0.75 -5.43
CA PHE A 28 -0.32 1.91 -6.10
C PHE A 28 0.76 1.48 -7.11
N HIS A 29 1.69 0.60 -6.74
CA HIS A 29 2.74 0.12 -7.66
C HIS A 29 2.21 -0.76 -8.80
N ASN A 30 1.08 -1.45 -8.57
CA ASN A 30 0.47 -2.34 -9.54
C ASN A 30 -0.70 -1.69 -10.30
N ILE A 31 -0.94 -0.40 -10.07
CA ILE A 31 -2.03 0.35 -10.70
C ILE A 31 -1.91 0.35 -12.23
N GLU A 32 -0.67 0.24 -12.75
CA GLU A 32 -0.42 0.13 -14.19
C GLU A 32 -0.98 -1.15 -14.81
N LYS A 33 -1.15 -2.22 -14.02
CA LYS A 33 -1.73 -3.49 -14.44
C LYS A 33 -3.26 -3.50 -14.39
N GLU A 34 -3.89 -2.50 -13.75
CA GLU A 34 -5.34 -2.41 -13.72
C GLU A 34 -5.92 -2.07 -15.09
N LYS A 35 -7.04 -2.73 -15.46
CA LYS A 35 -7.74 -2.46 -16.73
C LYS A 35 -8.13 -0.99 -16.90
N ARG A 36 -8.42 -0.29 -15.80
CA ARG A 36 -8.82 1.13 -15.80
C ARG A 36 -7.65 2.06 -16.09
N TRP A 37 -6.40 1.65 -15.86
CA TRP A 37 -5.21 2.49 -16.03
C TRP A 37 -5.10 3.13 -17.42
N LYS A 38 -5.43 2.37 -18.47
CA LYS A 38 -5.40 2.86 -19.85
C LYS A 38 -6.34 4.05 -20.08
N ASN A 39 -7.41 4.14 -19.29
CA ASN A 39 -8.44 5.16 -19.38
C ASN A 39 -8.21 6.32 -18.41
N TRP A 40 -7.13 6.30 -17.63
CA TRP A 40 -6.83 7.40 -16.72
C TRP A 40 -6.32 8.61 -17.50
N PRO A 41 -6.60 9.83 -17.01
CA PRO A 41 -6.11 11.05 -17.64
C PRO A 41 -4.58 11.04 -17.76
N ALA A 42 -4.06 11.56 -18.87
CA ALA A 42 -2.62 11.61 -19.13
C ALA A 42 -1.83 12.27 -17.99
N ARG A 43 -2.42 13.30 -17.36
CA ARG A 43 -1.85 13.98 -16.18
C ARG A 43 -1.60 13.03 -15.02
N VAL A 44 -2.53 12.12 -14.73
CA VAL A 44 -2.42 11.19 -13.60
C VAL A 44 -1.36 10.12 -13.89
N ARG A 45 -1.30 9.62 -15.13
CA ARG A 45 -0.25 8.68 -15.56
C ARG A 45 1.14 9.31 -15.51
N HIS A 46 1.27 10.57 -15.92
CA HIS A 46 2.53 11.30 -15.85
C HIS A 46 2.95 11.59 -14.41
N HIS A 47 1.99 11.94 -13.55
CA HIS A 47 2.27 12.14 -12.14
C HIS A 47 2.75 10.85 -11.48
N HIS A 48 2.10 9.71 -11.75
CA HIS A 48 2.50 8.41 -11.22
C HIS A 48 3.94 8.05 -11.62
N LYS A 49 4.30 8.20 -12.91
CA LYS A 49 5.68 7.97 -13.40
C LYS A 49 6.74 8.86 -12.76
N ASN A 50 6.37 10.05 -12.31
CA ASN A 50 7.27 10.95 -11.59
C ASN A 50 7.36 10.64 -10.10
N ILE A 51 6.32 10.02 -9.51
CA ILE A 51 6.29 9.59 -8.09
C ILE A 51 6.95 8.23 -7.90
N THR A 52 7.11 7.44 -8.96
CA THR A 52 7.95 6.23 -8.97
C THR A 52 9.34 6.59 -9.48
N PRO A 53 10.22 7.23 -8.68
CA PRO A 53 11.63 7.28 -9.03
C PRO A 53 12.13 5.85 -8.98
N SER A 54 12.63 5.38 -10.12
CA SER A 54 13.58 4.27 -10.25
C SER A 54 13.87 3.48 -8.95
N ASP A 55 13.04 2.50 -8.61
CA ASP A 55 13.54 1.28 -7.96
C ASP A 55 14.20 0.43 -9.05
N ARG A 56 15.31 0.94 -9.59
CA ARG A 56 16.27 0.18 -10.39
C ARG A 56 17.47 -0.12 -9.50
#